data_AF-A0A9D8FRX3-F1
#
_entry.id   AF-A0A9D8FRX3-F1
#
_cell.length_a   1.000
_cell.length_b   1.000
_cell.length_c   1.000
_cell.angle_alpha   90.00
_cell.angle_beta   90.00
_cell.angle_gamma   90.00
#
_symmetry.space_group_name_H-M   'P 1'
#
loop_
_entity.id
_entity.type
_entity.pdbx_description
1 polymer ?
#
loop_
_entity_poly.entity_id
_entity_poly.type
_entity_poly.pdbx_seq_one_letter_code
_entity_poly.pdbx_strand_id
1 'polypeptide(L)'
;MWIVDSSVWIDYFGGLVTPQTDRLHAALGQRAIGLGDIILCEVLQGYHSQRDFEAARQALLQFPVYTVGGTEIALKSAGNYRPLRRQGITVRKTVDCLIATFVIERGFSLLHSDRDF
;
A
#
# COMPACT_ATOMS: atom_id res chain seq x y z
N MET A 1 -0.11 -12.63 5.56
CA MET A 1 -0.89 -11.67 4.74
C MET A 1 0.08 -10.77 4.00
N TRP A 2 -0.19 -10.46 2.73
CA TRP A 2 0.51 -9.43 1.97
C TRP A 2 -0.36 -8.19 1.85
N ILE A 3 0.19 -7.04 2.24
CA ILE A 3 -0.33 -5.75 1.84
C ILE A 3 0.40 -5.35 0.57
N VAL A 4 -0.34 -4.87 -0.42
CA VAL A 4 0.22 -4.44 -1.71
C VAL A 4 0.11 -2.93 -1.77
N ASP A 5 1.24 -2.26 -1.97
CA ASP A 5 1.35 -0.80 -2.02
C ASP A 5 0.63 -0.19 -3.25
N SER A 6 0.29 1.10 -3.17
CA SER A 6 -0.42 1.81 -4.24
C SER A 6 0.37 1.82 -5.55
N SER A 7 1.70 1.98 -5.47
CA SER A 7 2.59 1.96 -6.64
C SER A 7 2.45 0.67 -7.47
N VAL A 8 2.37 -0.49 -6.80
CA VAL A 8 2.26 -1.79 -7.47
C VAL A 8 0.89 -1.97 -8.11
N TRP A 9 -0.19 -1.52 -7.46
CA TRP A 9 -1.53 -1.55 -8.04
C TRP A 9 -1.65 -0.64 -9.26
N ILE A 10 -1.07 0.57 -9.18
CA ILE A 10 -1.07 1.52 -10.29
C ILE A 10 -0.35 0.91 -11.50
N ASP A 11 0.84 0.35 -11.30
CA ASP A 11 1.59 -0.32 -12.37
C ASP A 11 0.81 -1.52 -12.93
N TYR A 12 0.20 -2.34 -12.05
CA TYR A 12 -0.56 -3.53 -12.44
C TYR A 12 -1.77 -3.18 -13.30
N PHE A 13 -2.60 -2.23 -12.86
CA PHE A 13 -3.76 -1.80 -13.64
C PHE A 13 -3.38 -0.98 -14.88
N GLY A 14 -2.23 -0.31 -14.86
CA GLY A 14 -1.63 0.35 -16.01
C GLY A 14 -1.06 -0.60 -17.07
N GLY A 15 -1.02 -1.91 -16.78
CA GLY A 15 -0.47 -2.92 -17.69
C GLY A 15 1.06 -2.90 -17.78
N LEU A 16 1.74 -2.29 -16.81
CA LEU A 16 3.20 -2.27 -16.75
C LEU A 16 3.72 -3.61 -16.23
N VAL A 17 4.66 -4.21 -16.98
CA VAL A 17 5.32 -5.46 -16.59
C VAL A 17 6.57 -5.11 -15.78
N THR A 18 6.53 -5.42 -14.49
CA THR A 18 7.62 -5.23 -13.53
C THR A 18 7.75 -6.48 -12.67
N PRO A 19 8.89 -6.73 -12.02
CA PRO A 19 9.02 -7.85 -11.09
C PRO A 19 7.95 -7.86 -9.99
N GLN A 20 7.46 -6.69 -9.60
CA GLN A 20 6.39 -6.51 -8.61
C GLN A 20 5.02 -6.87 -9.17
N THR A 21 4.69 -6.44 -10.39
CA THR A 21 3.40 -6.78 -11.02
C THR A 21 3.34 -8.26 -11.39
N ASP A 22 4.45 -8.87 -11.79
CA ASP A 22 4.56 -10.33 -11.99
C ASP A 22 4.37 -11.11 -10.68
N ARG A 23 5.00 -10.65 -9.58
CA ARG A 23 4.82 -11.25 -8.25
C ARG A 23 3.39 -11.12 -7.76
N LEU A 24 2.76 -9.96 -7.98
CA LEU A 24 1.36 -9.75 -7.65
C LEU A 24 0.50 -10.74 -8.45
N HIS A 25 0.68 -10.80 -9.77
CA HIS A 25 -0.06 -11.68 -10.65
C HIS A 25 0.03 -13.16 -10.21
N ALA A 26 1.24 -13.64 -9.94
CA ALA A 26 1.47 -15.01 -9.46
C ALA A 26 0.85 -15.28 -8.08
N ALA A 27 0.72 -14.26 -7.22
CA ALA A 27 0.15 -14.38 -5.88
C ALA A 27 -1.39 -14.36 -5.87
N LEU A 28 -2.04 -13.80 -6.89
CA LEU A 28 -3.50 -13.73 -6.97
C LEU A 28 -4.10 -15.14 -6.92
N GLY A 29 -5.05 -15.35 -5.99
CA GLY A 29 -5.69 -16.66 -5.76
C GLY A 29 -4.82 -17.71 -5.05
N GLN A 30 -3.52 -17.48 -4.90
CA GLN A 30 -2.59 -18.41 -4.24
C GLN A 30 -2.17 -17.92 -2.85
N ARG A 31 -2.22 -16.61 -2.60
CA ARG A 31 -1.79 -15.97 -1.36
C ARG A 31 -2.86 -15.06 -0.81
N ALA A 32 -2.93 -14.99 0.51
CA ALA A 32 -3.75 -13.98 1.18
C ALA A 32 -3.17 -12.57 0.94
N ILE A 33 -3.92 -11.79 0.18
CA ILE A 33 -3.63 -10.39 -0.17
C ILE A 33 -4.70 -9.50 0.48
N GLY A 34 -4.28 -8.32 0.94
CA GLY A 34 -5.14 -7.27 1.45
C GLY A 34 -4.60 -5.89 1.07
N LEU A 35 -5.35 -4.85 1.42
CA LEU A 35 -5.00 -3.47 1.14
C LEU A 35 -5.28 -2.58 2.34
N GLY A 36 -4.54 -1.48 2.44
CA GLY A 36 -4.88 -0.39 3.36
C GLY A 36 -5.95 0.51 2.78
N ASP A 37 -6.76 1.14 3.63
CA ASP A 37 -7.72 2.18 3.26
C ASP A 37 -7.06 3.37 2.54
N ILE A 38 -5.87 3.78 2.97
CA ILE A 38 -5.10 4.85 2.32
C ILE A 38 -4.61 4.40 0.93
N ILE A 39 -4.15 3.15 0.79
CA ILE A 39 -3.72 2.58 -0.50
C ILE A 39 -4.92 2.53 -1.47
N LEU A 40 -6.08 2.08 -0.99
CA LEU A 40 -7.33 2.08 -1.77
C LEU A 40 -7.63 3.48 -2.30
N CYS A 41 -7.53 4.49 -1.43
CA CYS A 41 -7.75 5.88 -1.76
C CYS A 41 -6.80 6.37 -2.86
N GLU A 42 -5.48 6.15 -2.69
CA GLU A 42 -4.47 6.58 -3.66
C GLU A 42 -4.68 5.96 -5.04
N VAL A 43 -4.95 4.65 -5.11
CA VAL A 43 -5.17 3.96 -6.38
C VAL A 43 -6.42 4.49 -7.07
N LEU A 44 -7.52 4.65 -6.34
CA LEU A 44 -8.78 5.11 -6.93
C LEU A 44 -8.75 6.59 -7.36
N GLN A 45 -7.99 7.44 -6.66
CA GLN A 45 -7.80 8.85 -7.04
C GLN A 45 -7.05 9.02 -8.37
N GLY A 46 -6.29 8.02 -8.82
CA GLY A 46 -5.57 8.07 -10.08
C GLY A 46 -6.43 7.96 -11.34
N TYR A 47 -7.72 7.60 -11.22
CA TYR A 47 -8.60 7.40 -12.37
C TYR A 47 -9.36 8.67 -12.76
N HIS A 48 -9.25 9.07 -14.03
CA HIS A 48 -10.04 10.19 -14.59
C HIS A 48 -11.44 9.78 -15.06
N SER A 49 -11.61 8.53 -15.49
CA SER A 49 -12.85 7.98 -16.02
C SER A 49 -13.68 7.34 -14.91
N GLN A 50 -14.94 7.74 -14.79
CA GLN A 50 -15.87 7.15 -13.82
C GLN A 50 -16.06 5.64 -14.03
N ARG A 51 -16.03 5.18 -15.29
CA ARG A 51 -16.15 3.77 -15.63
C ARG A 51 -14.97 2.97 -15.11
N ASP A 52 -13.76 3.48 -15.33
CA ASP A 52 -12.52 2.79 -14.94
C ASP A 52 -12.34 2.83 -13.41
N PHE A 53 -12.70 3.96 -12.78
CA PHE A 53 -12.80 4.09 -11.34
C PHE A 53 -13.68 2.99 -10.73
N GLU A 54 -14.90 2.81 -11.25
CA GLU A 54 -15.84 1.83 -10.70
C GLU A 54 -15.36 0.40 -10.93
N ALA A 55 -14.77 0.11 -12.10
CA ALA A 55 -14.17 -1.20 -12.37
C ALA A 55 -13.02 -1.51 -11.39
N ALA A 56 -12.11 -0.56 -11.17
CA ALA A 56 -11.01 -0.71 -10.22
C ALA A 56 -11.51 -0.86 -8.78
N ARG A 57 -12.49 -0.04 -8.38
CA ARG A 57 -13.14 -0.13 -7.05
C ARG A 57 -13.74 -1.51 -6.82
N GLN A 58 -14.51 -2.03 -7.77
CA GLN A 58 -15.12 -3.35 -7.66
C GLN A 58 -14.07 -4.47 -7.59
N ALA A 59 -12.97 -4.36 -8.33
CA ALA A 59 -11.88 -5.32 -8.27
C ALA A 59 -11.14 -5.28 -6.92
N LEU A 60 -10.77 -4.09 -6.44
CA LEU A 60 -10.01 -3.91 -5.19
C LEU A 60 -10.81 -4.29 -3.95
N LEU A 61 -12.13 -4.04 -3.94
CA LEU A 61 -12.99 -4.39 -2.80
C LEU A 61 -13.27 -5.89 -2.66
N GLN A 62 -12.76 -6.74 -3.58
CA GLN A 62 -12.76 -8.20 -3.38
C GLN A 62 -11.72 -8.65 -2.35
N PHE A 63 -10.73 -7.80 -2.05
CA PHE A 63 -9.72 -8.08 -1.03
C PHE A 63 -10.10 -7.44 0.31
N PRO A 64 -9.64 -8.01 1.45
CA PRO A 64 -9.80 -7.38 2.75
C PRO A 64 -9.14 -6.00 2.82
N VAL A 65 -9.92 -4.98 3.19
CA VAL A 65 -9.45 -3.61 3.41
C VAL A 65 -9.22 -3.39 4.90
N TYR A 66 -8.02 -2.93 5.26
CA TYR A 66 -7.63 -2.64 6.63
C TYR A 66 -7.53 -1.14 6.86
N THR A 67 -8.01 -0.67 8.01
CA THR A 67 -7.82 0.71 8.44
C THR A 67 -6.37 0.95 8.84
N VAL A 68 -5.65 1.73 8.03
CA VAL A 68 -4.28 2.22 8.32
C VAL A 68 -4.35 3.58 9.01
N GLY A 69 -5.32 4.42 8.62
CA GLY A 69 -5.47 5.82 9.08
C GLY A 69 -6.01 6.04 10.51
N GLY A 70 -5.62 5.21 11.48
CA GLY A 70 -6.06 5.31 12.88
C GLY A 70 -5.10 6.06 13.80
N THR A 71 -5.61 6.65 14.89
CA THR A 71 -4.80 7.40 15.88
C THR A 71 -3.65 6.55 16.44
N GLU A 72 -3.88 5.27 16.70
CA GLU A 72 -2.85 4.36 17.20
C GLU A 72 -1.66 4.24 16.22
N ILE A 73 -1.94 3.95 14.95
CA ILE A 73 -0.92 3.84 13.90
C ILE A 73 -0.23 5.19 13.67
N ALA A 74 -0.98 6.30 13.71
CA ALA A 74 -0.41 7.63 13.56
C ALA A 74 0.62 7.95 14.66
N LEU A 75 0.30 7.65 15.92
CA LEU A 75 1.22 7.85 17.05
C LEU A 75 2.47 6.98 16.93
N LYS A 76 2.30 5.69 16.60
CA LYS A 76 3.41 4.74 16.41
C LYS A 76 4.29 5.13 15.21
N SER A 77 3.68 5.56 14.11
CA SER A 77 4.38 6.01 12.90
C SER A 77 5.23 7.25 13.17
N ALA A 78 4.68 8.24 13.87
CA ALA A 78 5.45 9.39 14.32
C ALA A 78 6.62 8.97 15.25
N GLY A 79 6.39 7.98 16.11
CA GLY A 79 7.41 7.35 16.94
C GLY A 79 8.54 6.71 16.15
N ASN A 80 8.23 6.00 15.06
CA ASN A 80 9.19 5.35 14.17
C ASN A 80 9.96 6.36 13.31
N TYR A 81 9.29 7.42 12.84
CA TYR A 81 9.90 8.44 11.98
C TYR A 81 10.95 9.30 12.72
N ARG A 82 10.71 9.64 14.00
CA ARG A 82 11.59 10.56 14.74
C ARG A 82 13.03 10.07 14.91
N PRO A 83 13.31 8.81 15.27
CA PRO A 83 14.65 8.25 15.30
C PRO A 83 15.34 8.26 13.93
N LEU A 84 14.64 7.87 12.86
CA LEU A 84 15.16 7.89 11.50
C LEU A 84 15.61 9.30 11.11
N ARG A 85 14.75 10.30 11.38
CA ARG A 85 15.08 11.71 11.11
C ARG A 85 16.30 12.19 11.88
N ARG A 86 16.47 11.77 13.14
CA ARG A 86 17.67 12.11 13.94
C ARG A 86 18.95 11.50 13.36
N GLN A 87 18.84 10.40 12.62
CA GLN A 87 19.95 9.76 11.91
C GLN A 87 20.16 10.32 10.50
N GLY A 88 19.42 11.37 10.11
CA GLY A 88 19.49 11.96 8.76
C GLY A 88 18.71 11.19 7.70
N ILE A 89 17.91 10.18 8.08
CA ILE A 89 17.06 9.41 7.19
C ILE A 89 15.66 10.02 7.20
N THR A 90 15.17 10.45 6.03
CA THR A 90 13.84 11.03 5.90
C THR A 90 12.99 10.21 4.94
N VAL A 91 11.91 9.62 5.45
CA VAL A 91 10.83 9.06 4.62
C VAL A 91 10.14 10.22 3.89
N ARG A 92 9.99 10.14 2.58
CA ARG A 92 9.50 11.25 1.75
C ARG A 92 8.02 11.50 1.93
N LYS A 93 7.24 10.44 2.17
CA LYS A 93 5.78 10.53 2.37
C LYS A 93 5.41 10.03 3.76
N THR A 94 4.61 10.82 4.48
CA THR A 94 4.04 10.40 5.77
C THR A 94 3.21 9.12 5.64
N VAL A 95 2.51 8.96 4.50
CA VAL A 95 1.70 7.77 4.19
C VAL A 95 2.53 6.50 4.18
N ASP A 96 3.71 6.51 3.56
CA ASP A 96 4.61 5.34 3.54
C ASP A 96 5.01 4.93 4.97
N CYS A 97 5.28 5.91 5.83
CA CYS A 97 5.57 5.62 7.23
C CYS A 97 4.37 5.04 7.99
N LEU A 98 3.14 5.44 7.67
CA LEU A 98 1.92 4.86 8.25
C LEU A 98 1.72 3.42 7.77
N ILE A 99 1.88 3.16 6.47
CA ILE A 99 1.78 1.83 5.87
C ILE A 99 2.82 0.89 6.47
N ALA A 100 4.10 1.32 6.50
CA ALA A 100 5.19 0.54 7.07
C ALA A 100 4.90 0.18 8.54
N THR A 101 4.48 1.17 9.33
CA THR A 101 4.12 0.96 10.74
C THR A 101 2.97 -0.03 10.86
N PHE A 102 1.90 0.13 10.10
CA PHE A 102 0.77 -0.79 10.12
C PHE A 102 1.18 -2.23 9.77
N VAL A 103 1.99 -2.42 8.73
CA VAL A 103 2.46 -3.74 8.31
C VAL A 103 3.31 -4.40 9.40
N ILE A 104 4.22 -3.64 10.01
CA ILE A 104 5.06 -4.10 11.13
C ILE A 104 4.20 -4.51 12.33
N GLU A 105 3.28 -3.65 12.76
CA GLU A 105 2.41 -3.89 13.93
C GLU A 105 1.50 -5.11 13.75
N ARG A 106 1.12 -5.43 12.51
CA ARG A 106 0.27 -6.59 12.19
C ARG A 106 1.07 -7.86 11.85
N GLY A 107 2.40 -7.79 11.76
CA GLY A 107 3.23 -8.89 11.29
C GLY A 107 2.95 -9.30 9.83
N PHE A 108 2.51 -8.34 9.02
CA PHE A 108 2.26 -8.57 7.59
C PHE A 108 3.54 -8.36 6.79
N SER A 109 3.52 -8.70 5.51
CA SER A 109 4.58 -8.29 4.57
C SER A 109 4.02 -7.27 3.59
N LEU A 110 4.87 -6.37 3.10
CA LEU A 110 4.51 -5.38 2.09
C LEU A 110 5.12 -5.77 0.74
N LEU A 111 4.34 -5.73 -0.32
CA LEU A 111 4.82 -5.74 -1.69
C LEU A 111 4.80 -4.29 -2.20
N HIS A 112 5.97 -3.72 -2.48
CA HIS A 112 6.15 -2.34 -2.91
C HIS A 112 7.20 -2.23 -4.02
N SER A 113 7.22 -1.09 -4.71
CA SER A 113 8.31 -0.69 -5.61
C SER A 113 9.06 0.56 -5.13
N ASP A 114 8.63 1.19 -4.01
CA ASP A 114 9.27 2.39 -3.46
C ASP A 114 10.54 2.05 -2.67
N ARG A 115 11.56 2.92 -2.75
CA ARG A 115 12.83 2.80 -2.02
C ARG A 115 12.74 3.24 -0.56
N ASP A 116 11.64 3.88 -0.18
CA ASP A 116 11.43 4.39 1.19
C ASP A 116 11.05 3.27 2.19
N PHE A 117 10.71 2.07 1.70
CA PHE A 117 10.34 0.89 2.48
C PHE A 117 11.50 -0.09 2.66
#